data_AF-A0A0G0DBS6-F1
#
_entry.id   AF-A0A0G0DBS6-F1
#
_cell.length_a   1.000
_cell.length_b   1.000
_cell.length_c   1.000
_cell.angle_alpha   90.00
_cell.angle_beta   90.00
_cell.angle_gamma   90.00
#
_symmetry.space_group_name_H-M   'P 1'
#
loop_
_entity.id
_entity.type
_entity.pdbx_description
1 polymer ?
#
loop_
_entity_poly.entity_id
_entity_poly.type
_entity_poly.pdbx_seq_one_letter_code
_entity_poly.pdbx_strand_id
1 'polypeptide(L)'
;MKKFLFISFILAVITYFFVFKNNQCQNNQAKTYSINNKNYCLLTASNPEQWERGLMFYKKPVDFDGMIFIFPDKQIRNFWNKNTYLDLDIYWSKDNKIVGKSFLLSILKSKTIVTVNSKEKVDRVVELIK
;
A
#
# COMPACT_ATOMS: atom_id res chain seq x y z
N MET A 1 0.50 -43.17 24.52
CA MET A 1 1.03 -42.77 23.19
C MET A 1 -0.03 -42.17 22.27
N LYS A 2 -1.17 -42.84 21.99
CA LYS A 2 -2.22 -42.31 21.08
C LYS A 2 -2.83 -40.95 21.50
N LYS A 3 -3.07 -40.71 22.81
CA LYS A 3 -3.58 -39.43 23.33
C LYS A 3 -2.59 -38.26 23.14
N PHE A 4 -1.29 -38.51 23.25
CA PHE A 4 -0.25 -37.49 23.09
C PHE A 4 -0.09 -37.07 21.62
N LEU A 5 -0.22 -38.03 20.70
CA LEU A 5 -0.24 -37.77 19.25
C LEU A 5 -1.47 -36.94 18.83
N PHE A 6 -2.63 -37.19 19.43
CA PHE A 6 -3.85 -36.44 19.14
C PHE A 6 -3.78 -34.97 19.61
N ILE A 7 -3.22 -34.72 20.81
CA ILE A 7 -3.02 -33.36 21.33
C ILE A 7 -2.03 -32.57 20.45
N SER A 8 -0.92 -33.21 20.06
CA SER A 8 0.07 -32.60 19.15
C SER A 8 -0.55 -32.21 17.80
N PHE A 9 -1.40 -33.06 17.23
CA PHE A 9 -2.12 -32.77 16.00
C PHE A 9 -3.08 -31.57 16.13
N ILE A 10 -3.86 -31.50 17.23
CA ILE A 10 -4.75 -30.35 17.48
C ILE A 10 -3.95 -29.05 17.62
N LEU A 11 -2.83 -29.07 18.34
CA LEU A 11 -1.95 -27.90 18.47
C LEU A 11 -1.39 -27.47 17.11
N ALA A 12 -0.98 -28.40 16.26
CA ALA A 12 -0.51 -28.10 14.90
C ALA A 12 -1.61 -27.50 14.00
N VAL A 13 -2.86 -27.95 14.13
CA VAL A 13 -4.00 -27.40 13.39
C VAL A 13 -4.34 -25.98 13.87
N ILE A 14 -4.30 -25.74 15.18
CA ILE A 14 -4.56 -24.41 15.77
C ILE A 14 -3.46 -23.42 15.35
N THR A 15 -2.18 -23.81 15.43
CA THR A 15 -1.08 -22.95 14.99
C THR A 15 -1.14 -22.68 13.50
N TYR A 16 -1.47 -23.69 12.68
CA TYR A 16 -1.67 -23.51 11.25
C TYR A 16 -2.82 -22.53 10.95
N PHE A 17 -3.97 -22.67 11.63
CA PHE A 17 -5.11 -21.76 11.44
C PHE A 17 -4.80 -20.32 11.86
N PHE A 18 -4.06 -20.13 12.96
CA PHE A 18 -3.59 -18.81 13.39
C PHE A 18 -2.59 -18.19 12.39
N VAL A 19 -1.65 -18.99 11.87
CA VAL A 19 -0.70 -18.54 10.84
C VAL A 19 -1.42 -18.18 9.54
N PHE A 20 -2.45 -18.94 9.15
CA PHE A 20 -3.20 -18.68 7.91
C PHE A 20 -4.04 -17.40 7.97
N LYS A 21 -4.65 -17.09 9.12
CA LYS A 21 -5.40 -15.84 9.30
C LYS A 21 -4.53 -14.59 9.18
N ASN A 22 -3.29 -14.65 9.64
CA ASN A 22 -2.40 -13.47 9.69
C ASN A 22 -1.89 -12.99 8.32
N ASN A 23 -2.05 -13.78 7.24
CA ASN A 23 -1.44 -13.47 5.95
C ASN A 23 -2.36 -12.74 4.96
N GLN A 24 -3.59 -12.39 5.37
CA GLN A 24 -4.57 -11.73 4.50
C GLN A 24 -4.82 -10.28 4.93
N CYS A 25 -4.99 -9.41 3.94
CA CYS A 25 -5.42 -8.03 4.09
C CYS A 25 -6.75 -8.01 4.87
N GLN A 26 -6.73 -7.46 6.09
CA GLN A 26 -7.90 -7.43 6.98
C GLN A 26 -8.83 -6.24 6.72
N ASN A 27 -8.37 -5.23 5.98
CA ASN A 27 -9.14 -4.04 5.66
C ASN A 27 -10.11 -4.32 4.50
N ASN A 28 -11.42 -4.17 4.75
CA ASN A 28 -12.48 -4.45 3.77
C ASN A 28 -12.51 -3.51 2.56
N GLN A 29 -11.85 -2.36 2.64
CA GLN A 29 -11.75 -1.38 1.55
C GLN A 29 -10.46 -1.56 0.73
N ALA A 30 -9.48 -2.27 1.26
CA ALA A 30 -8.22 -2.54 0.61
C ALA A 30 -8.25 -3.88 -0.14
N LYS A 31 -7.34 -4.02 -1.10
CA LYS A 31 -7.13 -5.25 -1.87
C LYS A 31 -5.65 -5.62 -1.85
N THR A 32 -5.36 -6.90 -2.05
CA THR A 32 -3.99 -7.37 -2.18
C THR A 32 -3.45 -7.06 -3.58
N TYR A 33 -2.32 -6.36 -3.65
CA TYR A 33 -1.57 -6.14 -4.87
C TYR A 33 -0.13 -6.64 -4.72
N SER A 34 0.40 -7.27 -5.75
CA SER A 34 1.80 -7.72 -5.80
C SER A 34 2.67 -6.68 -6.47
N ILE A 35 3.68 -6.18 -5.75
CA ILE A 35 4.65 -5.20 -6.22
C ILE A 35 6.04 -5.73 -5.92
N ASN A 36 6.89 -5.90 -6.94
CA ASN A 36 8.22 -6.53 -6.82
C ASN A 36 8.18 -7.85 -6.02
N ASN A 37 7.23 -8.73 -6.35
CA ASN A 37 7.05 -10.04 -5.71
C ASN A 37 6.69 -10.01 -4.20
N LYS A 38 6.35 -8.83 -3.66
CA LYS A 38 5.80 -8.70 -2.31
C LYS A 38 4.33 -8.28 -2.39
N ASN A 39 3.50 -8.90 -1.56
CA ASN A 39 2.09 -8.57 -1.45
C ASN A 39 1.88 -7.41 -0.47
N TYR A 40 1.02 -6.47 -0.85
CA TYR A 40 0.62 -5.32 -0.06
C TYR A 40 -0.91 -5.19 -0.03
N CYS A 41 -1.45 -4.82 1.12
CA CYS A 41 -2.86 -4.49 1.34
C CYS A 41 -3.06 -2.99 1.02
N LEU A 42 -3.58 -2.68 -0.17
CA LEU A 42 -3.67 -1.29 -0.66
C LEU A 42 -5.11 -0.85 -0.91
N LEU A 43 -5.42 0.37 -0.48
CA LEU A 43 -6.61 1.10 -0.96
C LEU A 43 -6.47 1.38 -2.47
N THR A 44 -7.60 1.53 -3.16
CA THR A 44 -7.59 1.82 -4.62
C THR A 44 -8.18 3.18 -4.91
N ALA A 45 -7.42 4.02 -5.62
CA ALA A 45 -7.88 5.28 -6.18
C ALA A 45 -8.01 5.15 -7.71
N SER A 46 -9.23 5.31 -8.22
CA SER A 46 -9.60 4.97 -9.62
C SER A 46 -10.37 6.07 -10.35
N ASN A 47 -10.61 7.21 -9.70
CA ASN A 47 -11.27 8.36 -10.28
C ASN A 47 -10.60 9.66 -9.81
N PRO A 48 -10.84 10.80 -10.48
CA PRO A 48 -10.18 12.07 -10.17
C PRO A 48 -10.28 12.51 -8.71
N GLU A 49 -11.44 12.37 -8.08
CA GLU A 49 -11.65 12.74 -6.67
C GLU A 49 -10.80 11.87 -5.73
N GLN A 50 -10.76 10.56 -5.97
CA GLN A 50 -9.93 9.63 -5.21
C GLN A 50 -8.44 9.88 -5.44
N TRP A 51 -8.04 10.21 -6.67
CA TRP A 51 -6.64 10.53 -6.99
C TRP A 51 -6.18 11.80 -6.28
N GLU A 52 -7.01 12.85 -6.26
CA GLU A 52 -6.68 14.09 -5.55
C GLU A 52 -6.64 13.89 -4.04
N ARG A 53 -7.58 13.10 -3.49
CA ARG A 53 -7.66 12.84 -2.05
C ARG A 53 -6.49 12.01 -1.53
N GLY A 54 -6.10 10.95 -2.25
CA GLY A 54 -5.03 10.04 -1.84
C GLY A 54 -5.10 9.63 -0.36
N LEU A 55 -3.96 9.65 0.32
CA LEU A 55 -3.83 9.38 1.77
C LEU A 55 -3.92 10.62 2.67
N MET A 56 -4.56 11.71 2.22
CA MET A 56 -4.79 12.87 3.07
C MET A 56 -5.50 12.48 4.38
N PHE A 57 -5.10 13.12 5.47
CA PHE A 57 -5.67 13.02 6.81
C PHE A 57 -5.54 11.68 7.54
N TYR A 58 -5.02 10.62 6.91
CA TYR A 58 -4.73 9.38 7.61
C TYR A 58 -3.59 9.55 8.63
N LYS A 59 -3.73 8.88 9.78
CA LYS A 59 -2.73 8.81 10.86
C LYS A 59 -2.59 7.37 11.32
N LYS A 60 -1.40 6.98 11.78
CA LYS A 60 -1.18 5.65 12.38
C LYS A 60 -1.94 5.52 13.71
N PRO A 61 -2.36 4.30 14.11
CA PRO A 61 -2.24 3.06 13.33
C PRO A 61 -3.26 3.00 12.18
N VAL A 62 -2.88 2.30 11.10
CA VAL A 62 -3.75 1.93 9.98
C VAL A 62 -3.64 0.43 9.75
N ASP A 63 -4.65 -0.16 9.14
CA ASP A 63 -4.79 -1.59 8.85
C ASP A 63 -4.56 -1.93 7.37
N PHE A 64 -3.91 -1.03 6.63
CA PHE A 64 -3.49 -1.18 5.24
C PHE A 64 -2.07 -0.62 5.04
N ASP A 65 -1.37 -1.09 4.01
CA ASP A 65 0.02 -0.74 3.73
C ASP A 65 0.16 0.58 2.95
N GLY A 66 -0.89 0.99 2.23
CA GLY A 66 -0.88 2.20 1.43
C GLY A 66 -2.02 2.28 0.42
N MET A 67 -1.77 2.91 -0.72
CA MET A 67 -2.76 3.14 -1.77
C MET A 67 -2.17 2.96 -3.17
N ILE A 68 -2.92 2.32 -4.07
CA ILE A 68 -2.61 2.26 -5.50
C ILE A 68 -3.56 3.16 -6.29
N PHE A 69 -2.97 3.95 -7.18
CA PHE A 69 -3.65 4.87 -8.08
C PHE A 69 -3.61 4.25 -9.47
N ILE A 70 -4.78 4.11 -10.10
CA ILE A 70 -4.95 3.53 -11.43
C ILE A 70 -5.52 4.62 -12.33
N PHE A 71 -4.81 4.92 -13.42
CA PHE A 71 -5.19 5.94 -14.37
C PHE A 71 -5.63 5.32 -15.71
N PRO A 72 -6.53 5.98 -16.47
CA PRO A 72 -6.96 5.50 -17.78
C PRO A 72 -5.90 5.64 -18.87
N ASP A 73 -4.87 6.46 -18.62
CA ASP A 73 -3.85 6.80 -19.59
C ASP A 73 -2.43 6.87 -18.96
N LYS A 74 -1.41 6.93 -19.82
CA LYS A 74 -0.01 7.09 -19.39
C LYS A 74 0.40 8.56 -19.51
N GLN A 75 0.66 9.19 -18.38
CA GLN A 75 1.16 10.57 -18.32
C GLN A 75 2.25 10.74 -17.28
N ILE A 76 2.95 11.86 -17.33
CA ILE A 76 3.78 12.29 -16.20
C ILE A 76 2.82 12.58 -15.04
N ARG A 77 2.98 11.87 -13.93
CA ARG A 77 2.13 12.04 -12.73
C ARG A 77 2.88 12.84 -11.69
N ASN A 78 2.18 13.78 -11.06
CA ASN A 78 2.69 14.61 -9.98
C ASN A 78 1.93 14.24 -8.70
N PHE A 79 2.67 14.08 -7.60
CA PHE A 79 2.11 13.75 -6.29
C PHE A 79 2.65 14.74 -5.26
N TRP A 80 1.79 15.18 -4.36
CA TRP A 80 2.13 16.11 -3.28
C TRP A 80 1.81 15.52 -1.91
N ASN A 81 2.28 16.18 -0.86
CA ASN A 81 2.00 15.78 0.51
C ASN A 81 0.99 16.69 1.24
N LYS A 82 0.27 17.56 0.52
CA LYS A 82 -0.74 18.46 1.12
C LYS A 82 -1.69 17.64 1.98
N ASN A 83 -1.81 17.98 3.27
CA ASN A 83 -2.64 17.27 4.26
C ASN A 83 -2.28 15.79 4.52
N THR A 84 -1.11 15.31 4.08
CA THR A 84 -0.66 13.92 4.28
C THR A 84 0.25 13.83 5.51
N TYR A 85 -0.19 13.14 6.56
CA TYR A 85 0.55 13.04 7.83
C TYR A 85 1.52 11.85 7.91
N LEU A 86 1.54 11.02 6.86
CA LEU A 86 2.36 9.81 6.75
C LEU A 86 3.54 10.08 5.82
N ASP A 87 4.70 9.50 6.12
CA ASP A 87 5.81 9.48 5.18
C ASP A 87 5.55 8.38 4.16
N LEU A 88 5.71 8.69 2.87
CA LEU A 88 5.32 7.80 1.79
C LEU A 88 6.51 7.48 0.88
N ASP A 89 6.72 6.20 0.63
CA ASP A 89 7.45 5.75 -0.56
C ASP A 89 6.49 5.80 -1.76
N ILE A 90 6.92 6.43 -2.85
CA ILE A 90 6.14 6.55 -4.09
C ILE A 90 6.79 5.67 -5.15
N TYR A 91 6.07 4.68 -5.68
CA TYR A 91 6.53 3.86 -6.79
C TYR A 91 5.78 4.22 -8.06
N TRP A 92 6.53 4.55 -9.11
CA TRP A 92 6.01 4.87 -10.43
C TRP A 92 5.94 3.58 -11.24
N SER A 93 4.78 3.24 -11.80
CA SER A 93 4.56 1.98 -12.49
C SER A 93 3.97 2.17 -13.89
N LYS A 94 4.62 1.58 -14.88
CA LYS A 94 4.19 1.56 -16.27
C LYS A 94 3.91 0.13 -16.68
N ASP A 95 2.68 -0.18 -17.09
CA ASP A 95 2.29 -1.53 -17.54
C ASP A 95 2.65 -2.62 -16.50
N ASN A 96 2.35 -2.38 -15.22
CA ASN A 96 2.71 -3.23 -14.07
C ASN A 96 4.20 -3.34 -13.73
N LYS A 97 5.09 -2.66 -14.48
CA LYS A 97 6.52 -2.62 -14.17
C LYS A 97 6.86 -1.35 -13.41
N ILE A 98 7.54 -1.48 -12.28
CA ILE A 98 8.11 -0.32 -11.58
C ILE A 98 9.22 0.29 -12.45
N VAL A 99 9.06 1.57 -12.77
CA VAL A 99 10.01 2.35 -13.58
C VAL A 99 10.75 3.41 -12.76
N GLY A 100 10.33 3.65 -11.52
CA GLY A 100 11.05 4.55 -10.64
C GLY A 100 10.48 4.57 -9.23
N LYS A 101 11.22 5.23 -8.34
CA LYS A 101 10.81 5.46 -6.95
C LYS A 101 11.09 6.91 -6.57
N SER A 102 10.28 7.45 -5.68
CA SER A 102 10.50 8.72 -5.00
C SER A 102 10.10 8.57 -3.53
N PHE A 103 10.44 9.57 -2.72
CA PHE A 103 10.04 9.62 -1.33
C PHE A 103 9.36 10.95 -1.05
N LEU A 104 8.27 10.90 -0.30
CA LEU A 104 7.45 12.04 0.00
C LEU A 104 7.30 12.15 1.52
N LEU A 105 7.99 13.12 2.09
CA LEU A 105 7.91 13.43 3.51
C LEU A 105 6.49 13.86 3.87
N SER A 106 6.00 13.47 5.04
CA SER A 106 4.75 13.99 5.60
C SER A 106 4.78 15.52 5.72
N ILE A 107 3.61 16.15 5.62
CA ILE A 107 3.48 17.62 5.75
C ILE A 107 3.98 18.12 7.12
N LEU A 108 3.86 17.28 8.15
CA LEU A 108 4.33 17.58 9.50
C LEU A 108 5.85 17.70 9.56
N LYS A 109 6.58 16.97 8.71
CA LYS A 109 8.04 16.99 8.63
C LYS A 109 8.56 17.99 7.61
N SER A 110 7.99 18.02 6.42
CA SER A 110 8.42 18.95 5.36
C SER A 110 8.11 20.40 5.69
N LYS A 111 7.09 20.67 6.53
CA LYS A 111 6.57 22.00 6.92
C LYS A 111 5.97 22.82 5.77
N THR A 112 6.28 22.49 4.53
CA THR A 112 5.71 23.06 3.30
C THR A 112 5.20 21.96 2.39
N ILE A 113 4.34 22.31 1.43
CA ILE A 113 3.90 21.37 0.41
C ILE A 113 5.09 21.07 -0.50
N VAL A 114 5.42 19.78 -0.62
CA VAL A 114 6.43 19.29 -1.56
C VAL A 114 5.77 18.38 -2.59
N THR A 115 6.36 18.36 -3.78
CA THR A 115 5.85 17.61 -4.93
C THR A 115 6.95 16.73 -5.50
N VAL A 116 6.59 15.51 -5.89
CA VAL A 116 7.43 14.59 -6.66
C VAL A 116 6.74 14.24 -7.97
N ASN A 117 7.51 13.88 -8.99
CA ASN A 117 6.97 13.49 -10.29
C ASN A 117 7.61 12.22 -10.84
N SER A 118 6.84 11.52 -11.67
CA SER A 118 7.39 10.43 -12.47
C SER A 118 8.30 11.01 -13.56
N LYS A 119 9.45 10.36 -13.80
CA LYS A 119 10.38 10.74 -14.89
C LYS A 119 9.91 10.28 -16.26
N GLU A 120 8.98 9.32 -16.28
CA GLU A 120 8.36 8.79 -17.48
C GLU A 120 6.83 8.76 -17.34
N LYS A 121 6.14 8.57 -18.47
CA LYS A 121 4.69 8.41 -18.49
C LYS A 121 4.27 7.08 -17.85
N VAL A 122 3.41 7.16 -16.84
CA VAL A 122 2.94 6.01 -16.04
C VAL A 122 1.41 5.98 -15.97
N ASP A 123 0.86 4.77 -15.94
CA ASP A 123 -0.58 4.47 -15.78
C ASP A 123 -0.93 4.05 -14.35
N ARG A 124 0.06 3.78 -13.49
CA ARG A 124 -0.14 3.44 -12.09
C ARG A 124 0.89 4.09 -11.17
N VAL A 125 0.46 4.42 -9.96
CA VAL A 125 1.33 4.91 -8.89
C VAL A 125 0.97 4.18 -7.60
N VAL A 126 1.97 3.82 -6.80
CA VAL A 126 1.74 3.21 -5.49
C VAL A 126 2.37 4.08 -4.42
N GLU A 127 1.56 4.49 -3.46
CA GLU A 127 2.00 5.07 -2.19
C GLU A 127 2.09 3.95 -1.15
N LEU A 128 3.27 3.76 -0.54
CA LEU A 128 3.46 2.86 0.61
C LEU A 128 3.81 3.67 1.85
N ILE A 129 3.14 3.35 2.96
CA ILE A 129 3.33 4.02 4.25
C ILE A 129 4.61 3.50 4.91
N LYS A 130 5.48 4.43 5.33
CA LYS A 130 6.73 4.13 6.06
C LYS A 130 6.53 4.20 7.56
#